data_AF-A0A1M4W568-F1
#
_entry.id   AF-A0A1M4W568-F1
#
_cell.length_a   1.000
_cell.length_b   1.000
_cell.length_c   1.000
_cell.angle_alpha   90.00
_cell.angle_beta   90.00
_cell.angle_gamma   90.00
#
_symmetry.space_group_name_H-M   'P 1'
#
loop_
_entity.id
_entity.type
_entity.pdbx_description
1 polymer ?
#
loop_
_entity_poly.entity_id
_entity_poly.type
_entity_poly.pdbx_seq_one_letter_code
_entity_poly.pdbx_strand_id
1 'polypeptide(L)'
;MNICSLSKERNHPLLWAHYANGSRGVNLGVEITGHNLIKRKIIYGGTPLIDDCINTSHTALEILTHKLYYWDYEKEVRIFNGNNTQIKVLIKEIILGKKYHLIIKS
;
A
#
# COMPACT_ATOMS: atom_id res chain seq x y z
N MET A 1 7.49 10.17 -9.89
CA MET A 1 7.70 9.32 -8.70
C MET A 1 6.70 8.19 -8.74
N ASN A 2 7.16 6.94 -8.62
CA ASN A 2 6.28 5.78 -8.57
C ASN A 2 6.07 5.36 -7.11
N ILE A 3 4.86 4.89 -6.79
CA ILE A 3 4.44 4.54 -5.43
C ILE A 3 3.82 3.14 -5.44
N CYS A 4 4.20 2.31 -4.48
CA CYS A 4 3.56 1.02 -4.21
C CYS A 4 3.08 1.00 -2.76
N SER A 5 1.76 0.91 -2.59
CA SER A 5 1.07 0.86 -1.30
C SER A 5 0.80 -0.58 -0.91
N LEU A 6 1.24 -0.97 0.28
CA LEU A 6 1.14 -2.33 0.82
C LEU A 6 0.61 -2.29 2.24
N SER A 7 -0.14 -3.31 2.65
CA SER A 7 -0.54 -3.49 4.05
C SER A 7 0.37 -4.52 4.73
N LYS A 8 0.65 -4.32 6.01
CA LYS A 8 1.23 -5.38 6.87
C LYS A 8 0.19 -6.37 7.38
N GLU A 9 -1.09 -6.02 7.30
CA GLU A 9 -2.20 -6.83 7.78
C GLU A 9 -2.82 -7.61 6.62
N ARG A 10 -2.85 -8.93 6.73
CA ARG A 10 -3.44 -9.79 5.69
C ARG A 10 -4.92 -10.11 5.92
N ASN A 11 -5.39 -10.04 7.17
CA ASN A 11 -6.68 -10.59 7.60
C ASN A 11 -7.63 -9.56 8.24
N HIS A 12 -7.44 -8.26 7.99
CA HIS A 12 -8.36 -7.25 8.49
C HIS A 12 -9.66 -7.20 7.66
N PRO A 13 -10.87 -7.36 8.24
CA PRO A 13 -12.12 -7.40 7.48
C PRO A 13 -12.35 -6.17 6.59
N LEU A 14 -11.99 -4.97 7.08
CA LEU A 14 -12.11 -3.74 6.28
C LEU A 14 -11.19 -3.75 5.05
N LEU A 15 -9.99 -4.35 5.12
CA LEU A 15 -9.12 -4.47 3.95
C LEU A 15 -9.75 -5.35 2.88
N TRP A 16 -10.34 -6.47 3.27
CA TRP A 16 -11.06 -7.35 2.33
C TRP A 16 -12.32 -6.68 1.76
N ALA A 17 -13.00 -5.87 2.57
CA ALA A 17 -14.15 -5.10 2.11
C ALA A 17 -13.76 -4.06 1.05
N HIS A 18 -12.73 -3.25 1.33
CA HIS A 18 -12.31 -2.15 0.46
C HIS A 18 -11.51 -2.59 -0.76
N TYR A 19 -10.57 -3.53 -0.60
CA TYR A 19 -9.57 -3.83 -1.62
C TYR A 19 -9.76 -5.17 -2.33
N ALA A 20 -10.67 -6.03 -1.85
CA ALA A 20 -10.90 -7.36 -2.42
C ALA A 20 -12.38 -7.60 -2.75
N ASN A 21 -13.09 -6.58 -3.23
CA ASN A 21 -14.50 -6.68 -3.67
C ASN A 21 -15.39 -7.39 -2.64
N GLY A 22 -15.37 -6.94 -1.38
CA GLY A 22 -16.18 -7.56 -0.32
C GLY A 22 -15.80 -9.01 -0.01
N SER A 23 -14.50 -9.32 -0.01
CA SER A 23 -13.95 -10.68 0.18
C SER A 23 -14.15 -11.66 -0.98
N ARG A 24 -14.38 -11.17 -2.20
CA ARG A 24 -14.44 -11.98 -3.44
C ARG A 24 -13.14 -11.97 -4.24
N GLY A 25 -12.22 -11.06 -3.94
CA GLY A 25 -10.94 -10.90 -4.62
C GLY A 25 -9.83 -11.75 -3.98
N VAL A 26 -8.59 -11.30 -4.19
CA VAL A 26 -7.38 -11.95 -3.68
C VAL A 26 -6.55 -10.98 -2.85
N ASN A 27 -5.77 -11.52 -1.92
CA ASN A 27 -4.68 -10.83 -1.24
C ASN A 27 -3.36 -11.42 -1.74
N LEU A 28 -2.43 -10.54 -2.14
CA LEU A 28 -1.11 -10.92 -2.62
C LEU A 28 -0.08 -10.62 -1.54
N GLY A 29 0.53 -11.67 -1.00
CA GLY A 29 1.74 -11.50 -0.21
C GLY A 29 2.93 -11.36 -1.15
N VAL A 30 3.64 -10.25 -1.03
CA VAL A 30 4.66 -9.85 -1.98
C VAL A 30 5.99 -9.52 -1.31
N GLU A 31 7.07 -9.71 -2.06
CA GLU A 31 8.39 -9.20 -1.76
C GLU A 31 8.74 -8.08 -2.74
N ILE A 32 9.21 -6.95 -2.23
CA ILE A 32 9.64 -5.82 -3.06
C ILE A 32 11.14 -5.91 -3.28
N THR A 33 11.56 -5.89 -4.54
CA THR A 33 12.96 -6.00 -4.93
C THR A 33 13.40 -4.75 -5.70
N GLY A 34 14.68 -4.43 -5.61
CA GLY A 34 15.27 -3.28 -6.31
C GLY A 34 16.20 -2.45 -5.43
N HIS A 35 16.87 -1.49 -6.07
CA HIS A 35 17.80 -0.57 -5.42
C HIS A 35 17.19 0.83 -5.37
N ASN A 36 17.67 1.66 -4.44
CA ASN A 36 17.27 3.08 -4.29
C ASN A 36 15.76 3.26 -4.01
N LEU A 37 15.15 2.30 -3.32
CA LEU A 37 13.75 2.38 -2.90
C LEU A 37 13.65 3.01 -1.51
N ILE A 38 12.71 3.93 -1.34
CA ILE A 38 12.42 4.55 -0.05
C ILE A 38 11.18 3.88 0.53
N LYS A 39 11.34 3.19 1.67
CA LYS A 39 10.24 2.55 2.40
C LYS A 39 9.80 3.43 3.57
N ARG A 40 8.52 3.79 3.63
CA ARG A 40 7.93 4.57 4.72
C ARG A 40 6.68 3.90 5.27
N LYS A 41 6.54 3.89 6.59
CA LYS A 41 5.24 3.60 7.23
C LYS A 41 4.36 4.83 7.10
N ILE A 42 3.04 4.63 7.01
CA ILE A 42 2.10 5.74 7.08
C ILE A 42 1.96 6.25 8.51
N ILE A 43 1.89 7.58 8.64
CA ILE A 43 1.63 8.32 9.86
C ILE A 43 0.13 8.63 9.89
N TYR A 44 -0.56 8.06 10.86
CA TYR A 44 -2.00 8.18 11.03
C TYR A 44 -2.34 9.28 12.03
N GLY A 45 -2.06 10.53 11.64
CA GLY A 45 -2.23 11.72 12.48
C GLY A 45 -3.04 12.84 11.83
N GLY A 46 -3.53 12.64 10.60
CA GLY A 46 -4.17 13.69 9.82
C GLY A 46 -3.18 14.45 8.93
N THR A 47 -3.49 15.71 8.61
CA THR A 47 -2.73 16.50 7.63
C THR A 47 -1.35 16.88 8.18
N PRO A 48 -0.27 16.68 7.41
CA PRO A 48 1.05 17.13 7.82
C PRO A 48 1.12 18.66 7.87
N LEU A 49 1.90 19.19 8.82
CA LEU A 49 2.27 20.60 8.83
C LEU A 49 3.45 20.79 7.86
N ILE A 50 3.28 21.66 6.86
CA ILE A 50 4.30 21.96 5.86
C ILE A 50 4.70 23.42 6.08
N ASP A 51 5.90 23.62 6.63
CA ASP A 51 6.38 24.94 7.03
C ASP A 51 7.20 25.63 5.93
N ASP A 52 7.85 24.86 5.06
CA ASP A 52 8.61 25.41 3.92
C ASP A 52 8.73 24.42 2.75
N CYS A 53 8.50 24.91 1.53
CA CYS A 53 8.37 24.11 0.30
C CYS A 53 9.66 24.07 -0.55
N ILE A 54 10.80 24.52 0.00
CA ILE A 54 12.09 24.61 -0.72
C ILE A 54 12.48 23.27 -1.37
N ASN A 55 12.22 22.15 -0.70
CA ASN A 55 12.44 20.81 -1.25
C ASN A 55 11.11 20.13 -1.58
N THR A 56 10.70 20.26 -2.84
CA THR A 56 9.45 19.70 -3.35
C THR A 56 9.38 18.18 -3.23
N SER A 57 10.49 17.47 -3.43
CA SER A 57 10.55 16.00 -3.30
C SER A 57 10.35 15.54 -1.86
N HIS A 58 10.98 16.24 -0.91
CA HIS A 58 10.82 15.94 0.52
C HIS A 58 9.40 16.25 0.98
N THR A 59 8.87 17.42 0.60
CA THR A 59 7.49 17.84 0.91
C THR A 59 6.46 16.85 0.36
N ALA A 60 6.65 16.37 -0.88
CA ALA A 60 5.78 15.36 -1.46
C ALA A 60 5.83 14.04 -0.69
N LEU A 61 7.02 13.59 -0.26
CA LEU A 61 7.13 12.40 0.58
C LEU A 61 6.38 12.56 1.90
N GLU A 62 6.50 13.71 2.57
CA GLU A 62 5.77 13.99 3.81
C GLU A 62 4.26 13.99 3.60
N ILE A 63 3.75 14.66 2.56
CA ILE A 63 2.32 14.61 2.21
C ILE A 63 1.85 13.17 1.99
N LEU A 64 2.62 12.41 1.23
CA LEU A 64 2.28 11.04 0.84
C LEU A 64 2.55 10.01 1.93
N THR A 65 3.08 10.38 3.09
CA THR A 65 3.22 9.48 4.24
C THR A 65 2.15 9.72 5.30
N HIS A 66 1.23 10.66 5.11
CA HIS A 66 0.21 10.98 6.09
C HIS A 66 -1.18 10.51 5.66
N LYS A 67 -1.96 10.02 6.62
CA LYS A 67 -3.39 9.68 6.48
C LYS A 67 -4.16 10.08 7.72
N LEU A 68 -5.48 10.21 7.56
CA LEU A 68 -6.40 10.34 8.69
C LEU A 68 -6.37 9.08 9.55
N TYR A 69 -6.51 9.27 10.87
CA TYR A 69 -6.48 8.20 11.87
C TYR A 69 -7.43 7.04 11.59
N TYR A 70 -8.60 7.30 10.98
CA TYR A 70 -9.59 6.27 10.64
C TYR A 70 -9.06 5.16 9.72
N TRP A 71 -7.94 5.38 9.04
CA TRP A 71 -7.30 4.40 8.16
C TRP A 71 -6.16 3.61 8.83
N ASP A 72 -5.90 3.78 10.13
CA ASP A 72 -4.78 3.11 10.84
C ASP A 72 -4.88 1.57 10.80
N TYR A 73 -6.08 1.02 10.62
CA TYR A 73 -6.28 -0.42 10.45
C TYR A 73 -5.57 -0.99 9.22
N GLU A 74 -5.21 -0.16 8.24
CA GLU A 74 -4.50 -0.62 7.05
C GLU A 74 -3.06 -1.01 7.35
N LYS A 75 -2.46 -0.47 8.42
CA LYS A 75 -1.04 -0.66 8.75
C LYS A 75 -0.14 -0.53 7.51
N GLU A 76 -0.42 0.51 6.72
CA GLU A 76 0.14 0.71 5.39
C GLU A 76 1.63 1.05 5.45
N VAL A 77 2.36 0.50 4.47
CA VAL A 77 3.72 0.86 4.12
C VAL A 77 3.73 1.24 2.65
N ARG A 78 4.35 2.39 2.33
CA ARG A 78 4.58 2.84 0.96
C ARG A 78 6.03 2.66 0.58
N ILE A 79 6.23 2.16 -0.63
CA ILE A 79 7.52 2.16 -1.31
C ILE A 79 7.50 3.25 -2.37
N PHE A 80 8.49 4.13 -2.33
CA PHE A 80 8.68 5.20 -3.30
C PHE A 80 9.92 4.92 -4.15
N ASN A 81 9.80 5.18 -5.44
CA ASN A 81 10.92 5.19 -6.37
C ASN A 81 11.04 6.56 -7.05
N GLY A 82 12.12 7.26 -6.73
CA GLY A 82 12.42 8.61 -7.24
C GLY A 82 12.84 8.63 -8.71
N ASN A 83 13.30 7.50 -9.26
CA ASN A 83 13.91 7.45 -10.59
C ASN A 83 12.89 7.20 -11.72
N ASN A 84 11.59 7.32 -11.45
CA ASN A 84 10.48 7.03 -12.39
C ASN A 84 10.50 5.61 -13.00
N THR A 85 11.31 4.69 -12.49
CA THR A 85 11.32 3.30 -12.91
C THR A 85 10.28 2.47 -12.15
N GLN A 86 9.85 1.36 -12.73
CA GLN A 86 8.85 0.49 -12.12
C GLN A 86 9.38 -0.13 -10.81
N ILE A 87 8.50 -0.25 -9.80
CA ILE A 87 8.80 -0.98 -8.57
C ILE A 87 8.61 -2.47 -8.88
N LYS A 88 9.67 -3.26 -8.71
CA LYS A 88 9.61 -4.71 -8.97
C LYS A 88 8.98 -5.42 -7.78
N VAL A 89 7.97 -6.23 -8.07
CA VAL A 89 7.18 -6.96 -7.08
C VAL A 89 7.26 -8.44 -7.41
N LEU A 90 7.67 -9.26 -6.45
CA LEU A 90 7.67 -10.70 -6.54
C LEU A 90 6.51 -11.24 -5.69
N ILE A 91 5.57 -11.95 -6.32
CA ILE A 91 4.46 -12.59 -5.60
C ILE A 91 5.00 -13.83 -4.89
N LYS A 92 4.76 -13.91 -3.58
CA LYS A 92 5.17 -15.03 -2.73
C LYS A 92 4.00 -15.92 -2.34
N GLU A 93 2.82 -15.33 -2.20
CA GLU A 93 1.59 -16.04 -1.85
C GLU A 93 0.38 -15.35 -2.48
N ILE A 94 -0.65 -16.16 -2.76
CA ILE A 94 -1.97 -15.70 -3.20
C ILE A 94 -2.98 -16.29 -2.23
N ILE A 95 -3.74 -15.42 -1.56
CA ILE A 95 -4.77 -15.79 -0.61
C ILE A 95 -6.12 -15.44 -1.23
N LEU A 96 -7.01 -16.41 -1.34
CA LEU A 96 -8.35 -16.21 -1.88
C LEU A 96 -9.29 -15.69 -0.80
N GLY A 97 -10.17 -14.75 -1.17
CA GLY A 97 -11.19 -14.24 -0.26
C GLY A 97 -12.24 -15.31 0.09
N LYS A 98 -12.87 -15.17 1.27
CA LYS A 98 -13.87 -16.15 1.76
C LYS A 98 -15.09 -16.34 0.85
N LYS A 99 -15.39 -15.37 0.00
CA LYS A 99 -16.52 -15.42 -0.95
C LYS A 99 -16.05 -15.70 -2.38
N TYR A 100 -14.78 -16.06 -2.56
CA TYR A 100 -14.23 -16.41 -3.86
C TYR A 100 -14.98 -17.62 -4.41
N HIS A 101 -15.64 -17.45 -5.56
CA HIS A 101 -16.28 -18.54 -6.27
C HIS A 101 -15.41 -18.93 -7.46
N LEU A 102 -14.94 -20.18 -7.46
CA LEU A 102 -14.41 -20.79 -8.68
C LEU A 102 -15.61 -21.11 -9.57
N ILE A 103 -15.87 -20.29 -10.59
CA ILE A 103 -16.72 -20.74 -11.70
C ILE A 103 -15.86 -21.71 -12.52
N ILE A 104 -15.87 -22.98 -12.15
CA ILE A 104 -15.36 -24.03 -13.01
C ILE A 104 -16.38 -24.16 -14.14
N LYS A 105 -16.11 -23.56 -15.29
CA LYS A 105 -16.80 -23.92 -16.52
C LYS A 105 -16.29 -25.31 -16.91
N SER A 106 -17.04 -26.34 -16.53
CA SER A 106 -16.92 -27.70 -17.07
C SER A 106 -17.46 -27.76 -18.49
#